data_AF-W1XNS9-F1
#
_entry.id   AF-W1XNS9-F1
#
_cell.length_a   1.000
_cell.length_b   1.000
_cell.length_c   1.000
_cell.angle_alpha   90.00
_cell.angle_beta   90.00
_cell.angle_gamma   90.00
#
_symmetry.space_group_name_H-M   'P 1'
#
loop_
_entity.id
_entity.type
_entity.pdbx_description
1 polymer ?
#
loop_
_entity_poly.entity_id
_entity_poly.type
_entity_poly.pdbx_seq_one_letter_code
_entity_poly.pdbx_strand_id
1 'polypeptide(L)'
;PKGIGALYVRRKPRVRIEAQMHGGGHERGMRSGTLPVHQIVGMGEAYRIAKEEMATEMERLRGLRNRLWNGIKDIEEVYLNGDLEHGAPNILNVSFNYVEGESLIMALKDLAVSSGSACT
;
A
#
# COMPACT_ATOMS: atom_id res chain seq x y z
N PRO A 1 10.12 -1.35 -7.19
CA PRO A 1 9.90 -0.72 -8.53
C PRO A 1 8.47 -1.03 -9.00
N LYS A 2 7.86 -0.20 -9.87
CA LYS A 2 6.55 -0.52 -10.47
C LYS A 2 6.69 -1.72 -11.44
N GLY A 3 5.63 -2.52 -11.58
CA GLY A 3 5.56 -3.63 -12.53
C GLY A 3 6.13 -4.98 -12.04
N ILE A 4 6.48 -5.11 -10.76
CA ILE A 4 6.95 -6.36 -10.16
C ILE A 4 6.23 -6.63 -8.84
N GLY A 5 6.04 -7.91 -8.52
CA GLY A 5 5.48 -8.38 -7.26
C GLY A 5 5.85 -9.83 -7.01
N ALA A 6 5.45 -10.36 -5.85
CA ALA A 6 5.70 -11.74 -5.48
C ALA A 6 4.43 -12.39 -4.89
N LEU A 7 4.30 -13.69 -5.12
CA LEU A 7 3.28 -14.52 -4.48
C LEU A 7 3.96 -15.53 -3.56
N TYR A 8 3.65 -15.49 -2.27
CA TYR A 8 4.10 -16.52 -1.34
C TYR A 8 3.13 -17.71 -1.35
N VAL A 9 3.64 -18.88 -1.74
CA VAL A 9 2.88 -20.13 -1.71
C VAL A 9 3.44 -21.04 -0.62
N ARG A 10 2.65 -21.26 0.44
CA ARG A 10 3.04 -22.10 1.57
C ARG A 10 3.25 -23.55 1.12
N ARG A 11 4.41 -24.12 1.49
CA ARG A 11 4.75 -25.52 1.20
C ARG A 11 4.18 -26.53 2.19
N LYS A 12 4.01 -26.15 3.46
CA LYS A 12 3.49 -27.01 4.54
C LYS A 12 2.58 -26.23 5.50
N PRO A 13 1.30 -26.65 5.70
CA PRO A 13 0.57 -27.60 4.86
C PRO A 13 0.60 -27.17 3.39
N ARG A 14 0.59 -28.15 2.47
CA ARG A 14 0.82 -27.89 1.04
C ARG A 14 -0.38 -27.16 0.44
N VAL A 15 -0.15 -25.94 -0.06
CA VAL A 15 -1.11 -25.21 -0.89
C VAL A 15 -0.85 -25.54 -2.35
N ARG A 16 -1.90 -25.89 -3.10
CA ARG A 16 -1.83 -26.10 -4.55
C ARG A 16 -2.51 -24.93 -5.24
N ILE A 17 -1.87 -24.39 -6.27
CA ILE A 17 -2.41 -23.33 -7.12
C ILE A 17 -2.29 -23.75 -8.58
N GLU A 18 -3.25 -23.32 -9.40
CA GLU A 18 -3.22 -23.53 -10.84
C GLU A 18 -2.58 -22.31 -11.52
N ALA A 19 -1.73 -22.58 -12.50
CA ALA A 19 -1.07 -21.53 -13.26
C ALA A 19 -2.10 -20.84 -14.18
N GLN A 20 -2.19 -19.51 -14.08
CA GLN A 20 -3.01 -18.72 -15.00
C GLN A 20 -2.27 -18.44 -16.32
N MET A 21 -0.93 -18.52 -16.30
CA MET A 21 -0.06 -18.24 -17.44
C MET A 21 0.71 -19.50 -17.85
N HIS A 22 0.40 -20.01 -19.04
CA HIS A 22 1.01 -21.21 -19.61
C HIS A 22 2.24 -20.87 -20.46
N GLY A 23 3.19 -21.81 -20.57
CA GLY A 23 4.45 -21.62 -21.30
C GLY A 23 5.56 -22.50 -20.76
N GLY A 24 6.81 -22.01 -20.77
CA GLY A 24 8.02 -22.80 -20.46
C GLY A 24 8.23 -23.20 -19.00
N GLY A 25 7.20 -23.18 -18.14
CA GLY A 25 7.29 -23.75 -16.78
C GLY A 25 8.16 -22.98 -15.78
N HIS A 26 8.41 -21.68 -16.01
CA HIS A 26 9.15 -20.81 -15.09
C HIS A 26 8.45 -20.72 -13.72
N GLU A 27 9.17 -20.26 -12.69
CA GLU A 27 8.63 -20.12 -11.32
C GLU A 27 7.94 -21.40 -10.81
N ARG A 28 8.59 -22.56 -11.06
CA ARG A 28 8.08 -23.90 -10.71
C ARG A 28 6.74 -24.24 -11.38
N GLY A 29 6.53 -23.72 -12.58
CA GLY A 29 5.29 -23.88 -13.33
C GLY A 29 4.15 -22.96 -12.88
N MET A 30 4.37 -22.05 -11.92
CA MET A 30 3.29 -21.19 -11.39
C MET A 30 3.11 -19.89 -12.20
N ARG A 31 4.19 -19.40 -12.84
CA ARG A 31 4.14 -18.20 -13.68
C ARG A 31 5.14 -18.35 -14.82
N SER A 32 4.63 -18.59 -16.03
CA SER A 32 5.46 -18.70 -17.22
C SER A 32 5.92 -17.33 -17.75
N GLY A 33 7.06 -17.32 -18.46
CA GLY A 33 7.64 -16.13 -19.10
C GLY A 33 8.94 -15.70 -18.44
N THR A 34 9.82 -15.09 -19.24
CA THR A 34 11.12 -14.59 -18.78
C THR A 34 10.96 -13.60 -17.64
N LEU A 35 11.86 -13.68 -16.67
CA LEU A 35 11.83 -12.88 -15.47
C LEU A 35 12.59 -11.56 -15.66
N PRO A 36 12.02 -10.41 -15.27
CA PRO A 36 12.69 -9.12 -15.34
C PRO A 36 13.72 -8.99 -14.20
N VAL A 37 14.93 -9.52 -14.40
CA VAL A 37 15.98 -9.66 -13.37
C VAL A 37 16.25 -8.34 -12.62
N HIS A 38 16.35 -7.21 -13.33
CA HIS A 38 16.59 -5.90 -12.73
C HIS A 38 15.47 -5.47 -11.77
N GLN A 39 14.20 -5.75 -12.10
CA GLN A 39 13.07 -5.46 -11.21
C GLN A 39 13.04 -6.39 -9.99
N ILE A 40 13.42 -7.66 -10.17
CA ILE A 40 13.54 -8.63 -9.07
C ILE A 40 14.62 -8.20 -8.08
N VAL A 41 15.79 -7.77 -8.59
CA VAL A 41 16.86 -7.22 -7.75
C VAL A 41 16.37 -6.00 -6.98
N GLY A 42 15.72 -5.05 -7.66
CA GLY A 42 15.17 -3.86 -6.99
C GLY A 42 14.08 -4.18 -5.94
N MET A 43 13.29 -5.23 -6.16
CA MET A 43 12.30 -5.70 -5.17
C MET A 43 12.99 -6.36 -3.97
N GLY A 44 14.01 -7.20 -4.20
CA GLY A 44 14.80 -7.83 -3.14
C GLY A 44 15.49 -6.80 -2.26
N GLU A 45 16.08 -5.77 -2.86
CA GLU A 45 16.73 -4.68 -2.13
C GLU A 45 15.74 -3.86 -1.30
N ALA A 46 14.56 -3.55 -1.85
CA ALA A 46 13.50 -2.88 -1.10
C ALA A 46 13.06 -3.70 0.14
N TYR A 47 12.99 -5.03 0.02
CA TYR A 47 12.67 -5.89 1.18
C TYR A 47 13.79 -5.96 2.21
N ARG A 48 15.05 -5.90 1.78
CA ARG A 48 16.20 -5.83 2.69
C ARG A 48 16.14 -4.56 3.54
N ILE A 49 15.98 -3.40 2.89
CA ILE A 49 15.85 -2.09 3.57
C ILE A 49 14.63 -2.09 4.49
N ALA A 50 13.48 -2.56 4.01
CA ALA A 50 12.28 -2.65 4.83
C ALA A 50 12.51 -3.50 6.08
N LYS A 51 13.22 -4.63 5.98
CA LYS A 51 13.54 -5.45 7.16
C LYS A 51 14.37 -4.71 8.20
N GLU A 52 15.26 -3.83 7.77
CA GLU A 52 16.17 -3.07 8.64
C GLU A 52 15.48 -1.86 9.28
N GLU A 53 14.62 -1.16 8.54
CA GLU A 53 14.11 0.16 8.93
C GLU A 53 12.64 0.16 9.37
N MET A 54 11.85 -0.88 9.03
CA MET A 54 10.39 -0.85 9.15
C MET A 54 9.89 -0.55 10.56
N ALA A 55 10.52 -1.08 11.61
CA ALA A 55 10.04 -0.85 12.97
C ALA A 55 10.12 0.64 13.36
N THR A 56 11.26 1.28 13.11
CA THR A 56 11.48 2.70 13.38
C THR A 56 10.62 3.58 12.47
N GLU A 57 10.53 3.20 11.20
CA GLU A 57 9.79 3.97 10.20
C GLU A 57 8.28 3.91 10.47
N MET A 58 7.75 2.77 10.92
CA MET A 58 6.34 2.65 11.31
C MET A 58 5.98 3.57 12.49
N GLU A 59 6.86 3.73 13.47
CA GLU A 59 6.63 4.64 14.59
C GLU A 59 6.63 6.10 14.14
N ARG A 60 7.61 6.48 13.31
CA ARG A 60 7.68 7.83 12.73
C ARG A 60 6.42 8.16 11.90
N LEU A 61 5.99 7.24 11.04
CA LEU A 61 4.81 7.39 10.19
C LEU A 61 3.52 7.49 11.03
N ARG A 62 3.39 6.69 12.08
CA ARG A 62 2.27 6.77 13.04
C ARG A 62 2.21 8.17 13.68
N GLY A 63 3.33 8.70 14.13
CA GLY A 63 3.42 10.06 14.68
C GLY A 63 2.95 11.12 13.68
N LEU A 64 3.40 11.04 12.42
CA LEU A 64 2.97 11.97 11.37
C LEU A 64 1.48 11.86 11.04
N ARG A 65 0.96 10.64 10.92
CA ARG A 65 -0.47 10.38 10.68
C ARG A 65 -1.33 10.94 11.80
N ASN A 66 -0.95 10.71 13.06
CA ASN A 66 -1.67 11.21 14.23
C ASN A 66 -1.60 12.74 14.32
N ARG A 67 -0.46 13.35 13.97
CA ARG A 67 -0.32 14.81 13.88
C ARG A 67 -1.27 15.39 12.84
N LEU A 68 -1.36 14.79 11.67
CA LEU A 68 -2.31 15.22 10.62
C LEU A 68 -3.76 15.08 11.10
N TRP A 69 -4.12 13.91 11.65
CA TRP A 69 -5.47 13.68 12.17
C TRP A 69 -5.86 14.68 13.26
N ASN A 70 -4.99 14.88 14.26
CA ASN A 70 -5.26 15.85 15.33
C ASN A 70 -5.37 17.30 14.84
N GLY A 71 -4.81 17.62 13.67
CA GLY A 71 -4.94 18.95 13.07
C GLY A 71 -6.27 19.19 12.34
N ILE A 72 -7.00 18.13 11.97
CA ILE A 72 -8.22 18.23 11.15
C ILE A 72 -9.47 17.65 11.82
N LYS A 73 -9.33 16.83 12.88
CA LYS A 73 -10.43 16.08 13.50
C LYS A 73 -11.55 16.94 14.09
N ASP A 74 -11.24 18.19 14.45
CA ASP A 74 -12.17 19.12 15.09
C ASP A 74 -12.92 19.98 14.07
N ILE A 75 -12.68 19.78 12.76
CA ILE A 75 -13.47 20.38 11.70
C ILE A 75 -14.87 19.77 11.73
N GLU A 76 -15.89 20.60 11.59
CA GLU A 76 -17.29 20.15 11.55
C GLU A 76 -17.48 19.10 10.44
N GLU A 77 -18.26 18.06 10.73
CA GLU A 77 -18.63 17.04 9.74
C GLU A 77 -17.45 16.24 9.15
N VAL A 78 -16.37 16.09 9.92
CA VAL A 78 -15.21 15.26 9.58
C VAL A 78 -15.20 13.96 10.37
N TYR A 79 -15.02 12.84 9.67
CA TYR A 79 -15.11 11.50 10.25
C TYR A 79 -13.92 10.64 9.83
N LEU A 80 -13.35 9.92 10.79
CA LEU A 80 -12.33 8.91 10.53
C LEU A 80 -12.97 7.65 9.95
N ASN A 81 -12.41 7.13 8.86
CA ASN A 81 -12.79 5.84 8.28
C ASN A 81 -11.83 4.75 8.77
N GLY A 82 -12.31 3.90 9.68
CA GLY A 82 -11.54 2.79 10.25
C GLY A 82 -10.96 3.11 11.64
N ASP A 83 -9.88 2.42 12.00
CA ASP A 83 -9.30 2.44 13.34
C ASP A 83 -7.83 2.89 13.29
N LEU A 84 -7.45 3.88 14.11
CA LEU A 84 -6.09 4.41 14.16
C LEU A 84 -5.10 3.47 14.86
N GLU A 85 -5.55 2.68 15.83
CA GLU A 85 -4.69 1.75 16.56
C GLU A 85 -4.44 0.47 15.75
N HIS A 86 -5.47 -0.03 15.07
CA HIS A 86 -5.42 -1.29 14.32
C HIS A 86 -5.20 -1.12 12.80
N GLY A 87 -5.11 0.13 12.30
CA GLY A 87 -4.86 0.45 10.90
C GLY A 87 -3.38 0.60 10.54
N ALA A 88 -3.11 0.72 9.23
CA ALA A 88 -1.76 0.99 8.74
C ALA A 88 -1.27 2.37 9.24
N PRO A 89 -0.03 2.47 9.76
CA PRO A 89 0.47 3.71 10.38
C PRO A 89 0.67 4.85 9.39
N ASN A 90 0.73 4.55 8.10
CA ASN A 90 1.01 5.49 7.02
C ASN A 90 -0.23 5.88 6.19
N ILE A 91 -1.41 5.38 6.53
CA ILE A 91 -2.66 5.65 5.82
C ILE A 91 -3.62 6.36 6.77
N LEU A 92 -4.15 7.50 6.34
CA LEU A 92 -5.25 8.19 6.97
C LEU A 92 -6.40 8.27 5.96
N ASN A 93 -7.55 7.72 6.32
CA ASN A 93 -8.76 7.78 5.49
C ASN A 93 -9.84 8.53 6.26
N VAL A 94 -10.34 9.62 5.69
CA VAL A 94 -11.22 10.58 6.35
C VAL A 94 -12.31 11.02 5.38
N SER A 95 -13.54 11.07 5.88
CA SER A 95 -14.70 11.59 5.18
C SER A 95 -14.96 13.03 5.62
N PHE A 96 -15.28 13.90 4.67
CA PHE A 96 -15.71 15.28 4.89
C PHE A 96 -17.14 15.38 4.35
N ASN A 97 -18.17 15.39 5.22
CA ASN A 97 -19.54 15.48 4.71
C ASN A 97 -19.78 16.85 4.09
N TYR A 98 -20.73 16.90 3.15
CA TYR A 98 -21.11 18.11 2.41
C TYR A 98 -20.02 18.71 1.53
N VAL A 99 -18.85 18.06 1.44
CA VAL A 99 -17.74 18.44 0.57
C VAL A 99 -17.58 17.38 -0.52
N GLU A 100 -17.60 17.83 -1.77
CA GLU A 100 -17.29 16.96 -2.90
C GLU A 100 -15.77 16.69 -2.96
N GLY A 101 -15.39 15.41 -3.04
CA GLY A 101 -13.99 14.99 -2.99
C GLY A 101 -13.11 15.61 -4.07
N GLU A 102 -13.60 15.72 -5.31
CA GLU A 102 -12.83 16.35 -6.41
C GLU A 102 -12.51 17.82 -6.14
N SER A 103 -13.51 18.56 -5.65
CA SER A 103 -13.35 19.97 -5.27
C SER A 103 -12.31 20.15 -4.15
N LEU A 104 -12.30 19.24 -3.16
CA LEU A 104 -11.31 19.23 -2.09
C LEU A 104 -9.90 18.96 -2.62
N ILE A 105 -9.73 17.99 -3.51
CA ILE A 105 -8.43 17.67 -4.12
C ILE A 105 -7.92 18.86 -4.94
N MET A 106 -8.78 19.52 -5.71
CA MET A 106 -8.41 20.71 -6.48
C MET A 106 -7.97 21.89 -5.60
N ALA A 107 -8.52 22.00 -4.39
CA ALA A 107 -8.12 23.01 -3.40
C ALA A 107 -6.74 22.68 -2.79
N LEU A 108 -6.39 21.40 -2.67
CA LEU A 108 -5.15 20.89 -2.09
C LEU A 108 -4.02 20.73 -3.12
N LYS A 109 -3.73 21.80 -3.89
CA LYS A 109 -2.79 21.75 -5.04
C LYS A 109 -1.38 21.26 -4.71
N ASP A 110 -0.92 21.51 -3.48
CA ASP A 110 0.42 21.15 -3.04
C ASP A 110 0.48 19.79 -2.32
N LEU A 111 -0.64 19.06 -2.25
CA LEU A 111 -0.75 17.78 -1.56
C LEU A 111 -1.28 16.69 -2.49
N ALA A 112 -0.51 15.62 -2.64
CA ALA A 112 -0.97 14.43 -3.33
C ALA A 112 -1.95 13.64 -2.45
N VAL A 113 -3.24 13.69 -2.79
CA VAL A 113 -4.34 12.99 -2.11
C VAL A 113 -5.12 12.14 -3.12
N SER A 114 -5.87 11.16 -2.62
CA SER A 114 -6.74 10.30 -3.43
C SER A 114 -8.16 10.29 -2.86
N SER A 115 -9.18 10.47 -3.70
CA SER A 115 -10.61 10.45 -3.29
C SER A 115 -11.18 9.03 -3.21
N GLY A 116 -10.47 8.03 -3.76
CA GLY A 116 -10.80 6.61 -3.69
C GLY A 116 -9.56 5.74 -3.47
N SER A 117 -9.74 4.51 -2.99
CA SER A 117 -8.64 3.53 -2.84
C SER A 117 -8.18 2.93 -4.16
N ALA A 118 -9.03 3.00 -5.19
CA ALA A 118 -8.67 2.74 -6.58
C ALA A 118 -8.24 4.05 -7.22
N CYS A 119 -7.13 4.06 -7.95
CA CYS A 119 -6.69 5.21 -8.73
C CYS A 119 -7.79 5.59 -9.73
N THR A 120 -8.43 6.73 -9.54
CA THR A 120 -9.18 7.44 -10.59
C THR A 120 -8.25 8.39 -11.33
#